data_AF-J9FRG9-F1
#
_entry.id   AF-J9FRG9-F1
#
_cell.length_a   1.000
_cell.length_b   1.000
_cell.length_c   1.000
_cell.angle_alpha   90.00
_cell.angle_beta   90.00
_cell.angle_gamma   90.00
#
_symmetry.space_group_name_H-M   'P 1'
#
loop_
_entity.id
_entity.type
_entity.pdbx_description
1 polymer ?
#
loop_
_entity_poly.entity_id
_entity_poly.type
_entity_poly.pdbx_seq_one_letter_code
_entity_poly.pdbx_strand_id
1 'polypeptide(L)'
;NMGNTDSGIMGEGRAGSEGIADFNPEDIESISVLSGPSAAALYGSSAANGVILITTKKGKEGKVAISVSSSTEFSKAYMTPEFQTTYGNKSGKYESWGDK
;
A
#
# COMPACT_ATOMS: atom_id res chain seq x y z
N ASN A 1 34.42 -22.81 -15.99
CA ASN A 1 33.45 -23.12 -14.92
C ASN A 1 32.40 -22.03 -14.94
N MET A 2 31.30 -22.26 -15.65
CA MET A 2 30.20 -21.30 -15.84
C MET A 2 29.22 -21.41 -14.67
N GLY A 3 28.70 -20.27 -14.23
CA GLY A 3 27.33 -20.14 -13.72
C GLY A 3 27.05 -20.68 -12.32
N ASN A 4 26.98 -19.76 -11.35
CA ASN A 4 25.95 -19.84 -10.31
C ASN A 4 25.44 -18.44 -9.98
N THR A 5 24.78 -17.81 -10.95
CA THR A 5 23.83 -16.72 -10.69
C THR A 5 22.46 -17.35 -10.49
N ASP A 6 22.23 -17.90 -9.31
CA ASP A 6 20.87 -18.16 -8.83
C ASP A 6 20.83 -17.86 -7.33
N SER A 7 20.71 -16.58 -7.02
CA SER A 7 20.11 -16.14 -5.78
C SER A 7 18.77 -15.56 -6.18
N GLY A 8 17.81 -16.46 -6.40
CA GLY A 8 16.41 -16.12 -6.57
C GLY A 8 15.98 -15.16 -5.47
N ILE A 9 15.79 -13.89 -5.82
CA ILE A 9 15.07 -12.93 -5.01
C ILE A 9 13.61 -13.38 -5.04
N MET A 10 13.28 -14.32 -4.16
CA MET A 10 11.92 -14.72 -3.87
C MET A 10 11.51 -14.06 -2.56
N GLY A 11 10.67 -13.03 -2.67
CA GLY A 11 9.61 -12.81 -1.70
C GLY A 11 9.98 -12.23 -0.34
N GLU A 12 11.05 -11.46 -0.22
CA GLU A 12 11.12 -10.52 0.91
C GLU A 12 10.28 -9.29 0.52
N GLY A 13 8.99 -9.36 0.84
CA GLY A 13 8.12 -8.21 0.94
C GLY A 13 8.71 -7.25 1.95
N ARG A 14 9.73 -6.49 1.53
CA ARG A 14 10.18 -5.29 2.21
C ARG A 14 9.12 -4.23 1.92
N ALA A 15 7.91 -4.43 2.44
CA ALA A 15 7.21 -3.34 3.06
C ALA A 15 8.08 -2.92 4.25
N GLY A 16 9.24 -2.30 3.98
CA GLY A 16 9.75 -1.34 4.93
C GLY A 16 8.60 -0.35 5.02
N SER A 17 7.98 -0.24 6.20
CA SER A 17 6.99 0.80 6.40
C SER A 17 7.66 2.09 5.96
N GLU A 18 7.13 2.69 4.89
CA GLU A 18 7.46 4.08 4.61
C GLU A 18 7.11 4.83 5.89
N GLY A 19 7.97 5.72 6.38
CA GLY A 19 7.78 6.33 7.71
C GLY A 19 6.44 7.05 7.89
N ILE A 20 5.70 7.29 6.80
CA ILE A 20 4.32 7.77 6.80
C ILE A 20 3.28 6.72 7.25
N ALA A 21 3.52 5.43 6.99
CA ALA A 21 2.64 4.34 7.39
C ALA A 21 2.63 4.10 8.91
N ASP A 22 3.66 4.58 9.61
CA ASP A 22 3.75 4.51 11.07
C ASP A 22 2.93 5.62 11.77
N PHE A 23 2.41 6.61 11.03
CA PHE A 23 1.54 7.64 11.58
C PHE A 23 0.09 7.15 11.68
N ASN A 24 -0.50 7.32 12.86
CA ASN A 24 -1.94 7.13 13.03
C ASN A 24 -2.70 8.28 12.35
N PRO A 25 -3.60 8.01 11.37
CA PRO A 25 -4.33 9.05 10.67
C PRO A 25 -5.25 9.87 11.60
N GLU A 26 -5.71 9.31 12.72
CA GLU A 26 -6.53 10.02 13.70
C GLU A 26 -5.78 11.13 14.43
N ASP A 27 -4.44 11.11 14.44
CA ASP A 27 -3.62 12.13 15.09
C ASP A 27 -3.28 13.29 14.15
N ILE A 28 -3.65 13.20 12.87
CA ILE A 28 -3.42 14.25 11.87
C ILE A 28 -4.48 15.35 12.02
N GLU A 29 -4.03 16.58 12.20
CA GLU A 29 -4.87 17.78 12.17
C GLU A 29 -5.04 18.31 10.76
N SER A 30 -3.94 18.38 10.00
CA SER A 30 -3.97 18.84 8.60
C SER A 30 -2.80 18.33 7.77
N ILE A 31 -3.02 18.23 6.46
CA ILE A 31 -2.02 17.89 5.45
C ILE A 31 -1.97 19.02 4.44
N SER A 32 -0.79 19.60 4.22
CA SER A 32 -0.55 20.66 3.23
C SER A 32 0.54 20.24 2.25
N VAL A 33 0.31 20.44 0.96
CA VAL A 33 1.28 20.10 -0.09
C VAL A 33 1.96 21.38 -0.56
N LEU A 34 3.28 21.44 -0.40
CA LEU A 34 4.12 22.54 -0.86
C LEU A 34 4.83 22.09 -2.14
N SER A 35 4.39 22.63 -3.27
CA SER A 35 4.93 22.30 -4.59
C SER A 35 5.81 23.43 -5.14
N GLY A 36 6.88 23.04 -5.83
CA GLY A 36 7.72 23.97 -6.58
C GLY A 36 8.85 24.64 -5.76
N PRO A 37 9.41 25.76 -6.27
CA PRO A 37 10.65 26.35 -5.77
C PRO A 37 10.60 26.86 -4.32
N SER A 38 9.40 27.23 -3.84
CA SER A 38 9.20 27.74 -2.48
C SER A 38 9.43 26.69 -1.40
N ALA A 39 9.19 25.40 -1.69
CA ALA A 39 9.44 24.31 -0.77
C ALA A 39 10.95 24.10 -0.56
N ALA A 40 11.72 24.07 -1.66
CA ALA A 40 13.18 23.92 -1.62
C ALA A 40 13.88 25.10 -0.92
N ALA A 41 13.33 26.32 -1.03
CA ALA A 41 13.86 27.49 -0.35
C ALA A 41 13.76 27.39 1.19
N LEU A 42 12.69 26.78 1.71
CA LEU A 42 12.48 26.62 3.16
C LEU A 42 13.13 25.36 3.73
N TYR A 43 13.13 24.25 2.98
CA TYR A 43 13.49 22.92 3.50
C TYR A 43 14.71 22.29 2.79
N GLY A 44 15.37 23.02 1.89
CA GLY A 44 16.62 22.61 1.26
C GLY A 44 16.47 21.57 0.15
N SER A 45 17.58 20.92 -0.20
CA SER A 45 17.67 20.00 -1.36
C SER A 45 16.75 18.79 -1.25
N SER A 46 16.47 18.29 -0.04
CA SER A 46 15.51 17.20 0.19
C SER A 46 14.07 17.56 -0.22
N ALA A 47 13.75 18.86 -0.29
CA ALA A 47 12.46 19.37 -0.75
C ALA A 47 12.42 19.69 -2.25
N ALA A 48 13.43 19.28 -3.03
CA ALA A 48 13.47 19.50 -4.48
C ALA A 48 12.25 18.86 -5.20
N ASN A 49 11.75 17.74 -4.69
CA ASN A 49 10.54 17.07 -5.21
C ASN A 49 9.24 17.57 -4.57
N GLY A 50 9.30 18.60 -3.72
CA GLY A 50 8.18 19.12 -2.92
C GLY A 50 8.16 18.56 -1.50
N VAL A 51 7.22 19.07 -0.69
CA VAL A 51 7.05 18.69 0.73
C VAL A 51 5.58 18.42 1.03
N ILE A 52 5.31 17.35 1.77
CA ILE A 52 4.01 17.12 2.42
C ILE A 52 4.18 17.53 3.89
N LEU A 53 3.58 18.65 4.27
CA LEU A 53 3.57 19.16 5.63
C LEU A 53 2.40 18.57 6.39
N ILE A 54 2.70 17.74 7.40
CA ILE A 54 1.72 17.13 8.29
C ILE A 54 1.73 17.88 9.62
N THR A 55 0.58 18.37 10.03
CA THR A 55 0.38 18.97 11.36
C THR A 55 -0.39 17.98 12.22
N THR A 56 0.13 17.63 13.40
CA THR A 56 -0.55 16.72 14.34
C THR A 56 -1.42 17.49 15.33
N LYS A 57 -2.49 16.86 15.81
CA LYS A 57 -3.37 17.41 16.84
C LYS A 57 -2.57 17.67 18.13
N LYS A 58 -2.80 18.82 18.76
CA LYS A 58 -2.22 19.16 20.07
C LYS A 58 -3.30 19.25 21.14
N GLY A 59 -2.93 18.97 22.39
CA GLY A 59 -3.82 19.18 23.54
C GLY A 59 -4.24 20.65 23.63
N LYS A 60 -5.54 20.90 23.76
CA LYS A 60 -6.10 22.24 23.99
C LYS A 60 -6.44 22.38 25.46
N GLU A 61 -6.08 23.52 26.06
CA GLU A 61 -6.51 23.85 27.42
C GLU A 61 -8.04 23.95 27.48
N GLY A 62 -8.66 23.33 28.48
CA GLY A 62 -10.12 23.32 28.64
C GLY A 62 -10.69 21.96 29.01
N LYS A 63 -11.97 21.73 28.66
CA LYS A 63 -12.69 20.50 29.00
C LYS A 63 -12.16 19.30 28.20
N VAL A 64 -12.02 18.16 28.86
CA VAL A 64 -11.64 16.89 28.25
C VAL A 64 -12.66 16.50 27.17
N ALA A 65 -12.18 16.25 25.95
CA ALA A 65 -12.97 15.74 24.85
C ALA A 65 -12.51 14.31 24.50
N ILE A 66 -13.43 13.35 24.52
CA ILE A 66 -13.16 11.94 24.22
C ILE A 66 -13.85 11.63 22.89
N SER A 67 -13.10 11.05 21.95
CA SER A 67 -13.62 10.57 20.67
C SER A 67 -13.35 9.08 20.54
N VAL A 68 -14.36 8.32 20.12
CA VAL A 68 -14.27 6.87 19.87
C VAL A 68 -14.78 6.62 18.47
N SER A 69 -13.98 5.95 17.65
CA SER A 69 -14.35 5.53 16.30
C SER A 69 -14.24 4.01 16.17
N SER A 70 -15.11 3.42 15.36
CA SER A 70 -15.11 1.99 15.03
C SER A 70 -15.56 1.84 13.58
N SER A 71 -14.81 1.09 12.78
CA SER A 71 -15.13 0.82 11.36
C SER A 71 -14.90 -0.65 11.02
N THR A 72 -15.66 -1.15 10.05
CA THR A 72 -15.51 -2.50 9.49
C THR A 72 -15.46 -2.39 7.98
N GLU A 73 -14.46 -3.01 7.35
CA GLU A 73 -14.26 -3.00 5.91
C GLU A 73 -14.35 -4.42 5.33
N PHE A 74 -15.02 -4.56 4.19
CA PHE A 74 -15.10 -5.82 3.44
C PHE A 74 -14.58 -5.58 2.02
N SER A 75 -13.66 -6.43 1.56
CA SER A 75 -13.06 -6.33 0.24
C SER A 75 -13.30 -7.60 -0.59
N LYS A 76 -13.45 -7.43 -1.91
CA LYS A 76 -13.48 -8.53 -2.89
C LYS A 76 -12.42 -8.26 -3.97
N ALA A 77 -11.96 -9.31 -4.66
CA ALA A 77 -11.04 -9.15 -5.79
C ALA A 77 -11.61 -8.19 -6.84
N TYR A 78 -10.84 -7.13 -7.15
CA TYR A 78 -11.25 -6.10 -8.12
C TYR A 78 -11.41 -6.68 -9.53
N MET A 79 -10.45 -7.51 -9.96
CA MET A 79 -10.56 -8.32 -11.16
C MET A 79 -9.90 -9.67 -10.93
N THR A 80 -10.55 -10.72 -11.41
CA THR A 80 -9.95 -12.04 -11.57
C THR A 80 -9.65 -12.26 -13.04
N PRO A 81 -8.56 -12.98 -13.38
CA PRO A 81 -8.31 -13.34 -14.77
C PRO A 81 -9.47 -14.20 -15.31
N GLU A 82 -9.73 -14.10 -16.60
CA GLU A 82 -10.64 -15.04 -17.27
C GLU A 82 -9.96 -16.40 -17.35
N PHE A 83 -10.50 -17.38 -16.62
CA PHE A 83 -10.02 -18.75 -16.68
C PHE A 83 -10.67 -19.49 -17.85
N GLN A 84 -9.87 -20.27 -18.56
CA GLN A 84 -10.37 -21.18 -19.57
C GLN A 84 -11.26 -22.24 -18.92
N THR A 85 -12.47 -22.46 -19.45
CA THR A 85 -13.44 -23.45 -18.93
C THR A 85 -13.69 -24.62 -19.89
N THR A 86 -13.09 -24.60 -21.10
CA THR A 86 -13.38 -25.60 -22.14
C THR A 86 -12.69 -26.96 -21.92
N TYR A 87 -11.51 -27.01 -21.29
CA TYR A 87 -10.76 -28.25 -21.11
C TYR A 87 -10.55 -28.57 -19.62
N GLY A 88 -10.80 -29.81 -19.23
CA GLY A 88 -10.66 -30.29 -17.86
C GLY A 88 -10.76 -31.82 -17.76
N ASN A 89 -10.23 -32.39 -16.69
CA ASN A 89 -10.30 -33.81 -16.42
C ASN A 89 -11.70 -34.19 -15.88
N LYS A 90 -12.39 -35.13 -16.54
CA LYS A 90 -13.60 -35.73 -15.97
C LYS A 90 -13.19 -36.74 -14.89
N SER A 91 -13.86 -36.74 -13.74
CA SER A 91 -13.59 -37.71 -12.66
C SER A 91 -13.67 -39.14 -13.22
N GLY A 92 -12.59 -39.92 -13.05
CA GLY A 92 -12.49 -41.29 -13.57
C GLY A 92 -11.99 -41.43 -15.02
N LYS A 93 -11.54 -40.36 -15.69
CA LYS A 93 -10.92 -40.42 -17.03
C LYS A 93 -9.52 -39.81 -17.03
N TYR A 94 -8.54 -40.52 -17.62
CA TYR A 94 -7.16 -40.05 -17.78
C TYR A 94 -6.98 -39.06 -18.95
N GLU A 95 -7.96 -38.97 -19.86
CA GLU A 95 -7.92 -38.04 -20.99
C GLU A 95 -8.59 -36.71 -20.62
N SER A 96 -7.84 -35.61 -20.80
CA SER A 96 -8.20 -34.25 -20.35
C SER A 96 -8.83 -33.38 -21.45
N TRP A 97 -9.15 -33.96 -22.62
CA TRP A 97 -9.60 -33.22 -23.79
C TRP A 97 -10.84 -33.91 -24.38
N GLY A 98 -11.99 -33.76 -23.72
CA GLY A 98 -13.27 -34.21 -24.29
C GLY A 98 -13.67 -33.40 -25.53
N ASP A 99 -14.54 -33.97 -26.36
CA ASP A 99 -15.07 -33.32 -27.57
C ASP A 99 -15.92 -32.08 -27.25
N LYS A 100 -15.83 -31.09 -28.16
CA LYS A 100 -16.37 -29.72 -28.09
C LYS A 100 -17.82 -29.60 -27.65
#